data_AF-A0A0E0K2P0-F1
#
_entry.id   AF-A0A0E0K2P0-F1
#
_cell.length_a   1.000
_cell.length_b   1.000
_cell.length_c   1.000
_cell.angle_alpha   90.00
_cell.angle_beta   90.00
_cell.angle_gamma   90.00
#
_symmetry.space_group_name_H-M   'P 1'
#
loop_
_entity.id
_entity.type
_entity.pdbx_description
1 polymer ?
#
loop_
_entity_poly.entity_id
_entity_poly.type
_entity_poly.pdbx_seq_one_letter_code
_entity_poly.pdbx_strand_id
1 'polypeptide(L)' 'MAVDWSYPELQLLNDGLLKYANEPGIMKYIKIAAMLPEKTVRDVAMRCQWMAAAQVFGSSHLRS' A
#
# COMPACT_ATOMS: atom_id res chain seq x y z
N MET A 1 -4.70 -9.35 13.99
CA MET A 1 -5.91 -9.53 13.15
C MET A 1 -5.71 -8.68 11.92
N ALA A 2 -5.73 -9.29 10.72
CA ALA A 2 -5.61 -8.52 9.49
C ALA A 2 -6.91 -7.70 9.34
N VAL A 3 -6.78 -6.39 9.17
CA VAL A 3 -7.95 -5.55 8.90
C VAL A 3 -8.51 -5.95 7.54
N ASP A 4 -9.81 -6.20 7.46
CA ASP A 4 -10.47 -6.43 6.18
C ASP A 4 -10.39 -5.15 5.35
N TRP A 5 -9.85 -5.28 4.15
CA TRP A 5 -9.74 -4.21 3.17
C TRP A 5 -10.86 -4.35 2.15
N SER A 6 -11.75 -3.37 2.12
CA SER A 6 -12.82 -3.31 1.13
C SER A 6 -12.28 -2.86 -0.23
N TYR A 7 -12.98 -3.23 -1.30
CA TYR A 7 -12.66 -2.78 -2.66
C TYR A 7 -12.45 -1.24 -2.79
N PRO A 8 -13.36 -0.37 -2.28
CA PRO A 8 -13.13 1.07 -2.33
C PRO A 8 -11.90 1.54 -1.54
N GLU A 9 -11.59 0.89 -0.42
CA GLU A 9 -10.40 1.22 0.38
C GLU A 9 -9.11 0.87 -0.34
N LEU A 10 -9.09 -0.27 -1.05
CA LEU A 10 -7.96 -0.68 -1.89
C LEU A 10 -7.77 0.25 -3.09
N GLN A 11 -8.87 0.76 -3.67
CA GLN A 11 -8.77 1.76 -4.73
C GLN A 11 -8.16 3.06 -4.20
N LEU A 12 -8.63 3.57 -3.05
CA LEU A 12 -8.06 4.77 -2.41
C LEU A 12 -6.58 4.59 -2.04
N LEU A 13 -6.21 3.41 -1.55
CA LEU A 13 -4.82 3.06 -1.27
C LEU A 13 -3.96 3.14 -2.53
N ASN A 14 -4.39 2.52 -3.64
CA ASN A 14 -3.65 2.53 -4.90
C ASN A 14 -3.56 3.94 -5.51
N ASP A 15 -4.68 4.67 -5.53
CA ASP A 15 -4.71 6.05 -6.01
C ASP A 15 -3.76 6.94 -5.19
N GLY A 16 -3.82 6.83 -3.86
CA GLY A 16 -2.94 7.56 -2.97
C GLY A 16 -1.46 7.18 -3.12
N LEU A 17 -1.15 5.91 -3.37
CA LEU A 17 0.22 5.48 -3.67
C LEU A 17 0.76 6.07 -4.96
N LEU A 18 -0.07 6.17 -6.00
CA LEU A 18 0.30 6.82 -7.26
C LEU A 18 0.42 8.35 -7.09
N LYS A 19 -0.56 8.95 -6.41
CA LYS A 19 -0.64 10.39 -6.17
C LYS A 19 0.49 10.92 -5.29
N TYR A 20 0.91 10.15 -4.29
CA TYR A 20 1.99 10.49 -3.36
C TYR A 20 3.26 9.68 -3.64
N ALA A 21 3.44 9.16 -4.86
CA ALA A 21 4.64 8.42 -5.23
C ALA A 21 5.94 9.23 -5.07
N ASN A 22 5.84 10.56 -5.25
CA ASN A 22 6.96 11.50 -5.12
C ASN A 22 7.24 11.95 -3.67
N GLU A 23 6.40 11.56 -2.70
CA GLU A 23 6.57 11.94 -1.30
C GLU A 23 7.52 10.97 -0.58
N PRO A 24 8.56 11.48 0.10
CA PRO A 24 9.54 10.63 0.75
C PRO A 24 9.03 10.01 2.06
N GLY A 25 9.44 8.77 2.30
CA GLY A 25 9.32 8.10 3.60
C GLY A 25 7.86 7.84 4.04
N ILE A 26 7.54 8.23 5.27
CA ILE A 26 6.25 7.97 5.93
C ILE A 26 5.15 8.97 5.54
N MET A 27 5.52 10.12 4.97
CA MET A 27 4.58 11.21 4.66
C MET A 27 3.50 10.77 3.67
N LYS A 28 3.86 9.96 2.67
CA LYS A 28 2.88 9.35 1.76
C LYS A 28 1.86 8.48 2.49
N TYR A 29 2.29 7.65 3.44
CA TYR A 29 1.41 6.77 4.18
C TYR A 29 0.48 7.54 5.14
N ILE A 30 0.97 8.65 5.72
CA ILE A 30 0.15 9.55 6.53
C ILE A 30 -0.97 10.17 5.68
N LYS A 31 -0.63 10.67 4.48
CA LYS A 31 -1.62 11.26 3.56
C LYS A 31 -2.66 10.25 3.08
N ILE A 32 -2.24 9.00 2.83
CA ILE A 32 -3.15 7.91 2.44
C ILE A 32 -4.05 7.50 3.61
N ALA A 33 -3.50 7.35 4.82
CA ALA A 33 -4.28 7.03 6.01
C ALA A 33 -5.30 8.13 6.34
N ALA A 34 -4.99 9.40 6.05
CA ALA A 34 -5.96 10.48 6.18
C ALA A 34 -7.18 10.33 5.25
N MET A 35 -7.06 9.59 4.14
CA MET A 35 -8.17 9.25 3.24
C MET A 35 -8.93 7.99 3.69
N LEU A 36 -8.35 7.21 4.59
CA LEU A 36 -8.88 5.95 5.11
C LEU A 36 -9.04 6.05 6.63
N PRO A 37 -10.10 6.69 7.13
CA PRO A 37 -10.27 6.93 8.58
C PRO A 37 -10.32 5.65 9.41
N GLU A 38 -10.71 4.52 8.80
CA GLU A 38 -10.75 3.21 9.44
C GLU A 38 -9.40 2.46 9.39
N LYS A 39 -8.37 3.02 8.74
CA LYS A 39 -7.06 2.38 8.56
C LYS A 39 -5.96 3.25 9.13
N THR A 40 -5.02 2.62 9.82
CA THR A 40 -3.88 3.34 10.39
C THR A 40 -2.74 3.43 9.38
N VAL A 41 -1.83 4.39 9.61
CA VAL A 41 -0.57 4.50 8.85
C VAL A 41 0.21 3.18 8.82
N ARG A 42 0.13 2.40 9.91
CA ARG A 42 0.76 1.08 10.02
C ARG A 42 0.12 0.07 9.06
N ASP A 43 -1.20 0.03 8.97
CA ASP A 43 -1.92 -0.88 8.08
C ASP A 43 -1.61 -0.57 6.61
N VAL A 44 -1.60 0.72 6.26
CA VAL A 44 -1.22 1.21 4.92
C VAL A 44 0.21 0.77 4.59
N ALA A 45 1.17 1.01 5.48
CA ALA A 45 2.57 0.65 5.26
C ALA A 45 2.76 -0.87 5.09
N MET A 46 2.11 -1.67 5.96
CA MET A 46 2.19 -3.13 5.91
C MET A 46 1.59 -3.68 4.60
N ARG A 47 0.47 -3.12 4.15
CA ARG A 47 -0.15 -3.50 2.87
C ARG A 47 0.74 -3.15 1.67
N CYS A 48 1.34 -1.95 1.68
CA CYS A 48 2.28 -1.54 0.64
C CYS A 48 3.50 -2.46 0.57
N GLN A 49 4.05 -2.85 1.73
CA GLN A 49 5.16 -3.80 1.81
C GLN A 49 4.80 -5.17 1.22
N TRP A 50 3.60 -5.68 1.52
CA TRP A 50 3.15 -6.96 0.94
C TRP A 50 2.90 -6.89 -0.57
N MET A 51 2.34 -5.79 -1.09
CA MET A 51 2.18 -5.64 -2.54
C MET A 51 3.52 -5.52 -3.26
N ALA A 52 4.48 -4.79 -2.68
CA ALA A 52 5.84 -4.72 -3.21
C ALA A 52 6.56 -6.07 -3.12
N ALA A 53 6.41 -6.81 -2.02
CA ALA A 53 7.00 -8.13 -1.85
C ALA A 53 6.40 -9.16 -2.83
N ALA A 54 5.08 -9.13 -3.06
CA ALA A 54 4.41 -10.01 -4.01
C ALA A 54 4.96 -9.83 -5.44
N GLN A 55 5.31 -8.61 -5.83
CA GLN A 55 5.93 -8.34 -7.14
C GLN A 55 7.36 -8.86 -7.25
N VAL A 56 8.13 -8.84 -6.16
CA VAL A 56 9.51 -9.36 -6.12
C VAL A 56 9.54 -10.90 -6.17
N PHE A 57 8.58 -11.58 -5.54
CA PHE A 57 8.49 -13.05 -5.58
C PHE A 57 8.02 -13.61 -6.94
N GLY A 58 7.42 -12.79 -7.81
CA GLY A 58 7.01 -13.22 -9.16
C GLY A 58 8.12 -13.14 -10.23
N SER A 59 9.27 -12.53 -9.92
CA SER A 59 10.33 -12.27 -10.92
C SER A 59 11.51 -13.24 -10.85
N SER A 60 11.49 -14.23 -9.95
CA SER A 60 12.52 -15.27 -9.84
C SER A 60 12.21 -16.55 -10.62
N HIS A 61 11.16 -16.59 -11.46
CA HIS A 61 10.77 -17.78 -12.23
C HIS A 61 10.77 -17.63 -13.76
N LEU A 62 11.42 -16.59 -14.32
CA LEU A 62 11.61 -16.48 -15.78
C LEU A 62 13.01 -15.99 -16.18
N ARG A 63 14.05 -16.55 -15.54
CA ARG A 63 15.41 -16.57 -16.08
C ARG A 63 16.01 -17.96 -15.88
N SER A 64 15.56 -18.92 -16.68
CA SER A 64 16.21 -20.21 -16.92
C SER A 64 16.00 -20.58 -18.38
#